data_AF-A0A7W0UCP4-F1
#
_entry.id   AF-A0A7W0UCP4-F1
#
_cell.length_a   1.000
_cell.length_b   1.000
_cell.length_c   1.000
_cell.angle_alpha   90.00
_cell.angle_beta   90.00
_cell.angle_gamma   90.00
#
_symmetry.space_group_name_H-M   'P 1'
#
loop_
_entity.id
_entity.type
_entity.pdbx_description
1 polymer ?
#
loop_
_entity_poly.entity_id
_entity_poly.type
_entity_poly.pdbx_seq_one_letter_code
_entity_poly.pdbx_strand_id
1 'polypeptide(L)'
;SEFDTLAELRADIEGRLREQLEAEIDNAFRANAVDTLVQASGVSPAGPLVESRTRELLTGFVRSLERRGITAETYLQVTGRTAEQLTQAMAAEAAQSVARELALEAAAERLQIEVSDKEVENLVREQAEDADEDADELIQELWQTGRHEDLREDLRLRAALDRIAAEVKPIPVQLAEAREAIWTPDKEKPEGETKLWTPGSQPSGTKETA
;
A
#
# COMPACT_ATOMS: atom_id res chain seq x y z
N SER A 1 2.17 -23.08 -36.11
CA SER A 1 2.06 -23.51 -34.71
C SER A 1 3.38 -23.13 -34.07
N GLU A 2 3.39 -22.37 -32.98
CA GLU A 2 4.64 -22.03 -32.25
C GLU A 2 5.21 -23.23 -31.48
N PHE A 3 4.44 -24.31 -31.38
CA PHE A 3 4.83 -25.55 -30.73
C PHE A 3 4.62 -26.75 -31.66
N ASP A 4 5.55 -27.68 -31.62
CA ASP A 4 5.56 -28.91 -32.42
C ASP A 4 4.94 -30.08 -31.64
N THR A 5 4.90 -30.00 -30.31
CA THR A 5 4.32 -31.06 -29.46
C THR A 5 3.41 -30.53 -28.34
N LEU A 6 2.47 -31.37 -27.89
CA LEU A 6 1.65 -31.08 -26.70
C LEU A 6 2.51 -30.91 -25.43
N ALA A 7 3.68 -31.57 -25.40
CA ALA A 7 4.62 -31.45 -24.29
C ALA A 7 5.24 -30.05 -24.24
N GLU A 8 5.65 -29.49 -25.38
CA GLU A 8 6.16 -28.11 -25.48
C GLU A 8 5.10 -27.09 -25.08
N LEU A 9 3.87 -27.20 -25.59
CA LEU A 9 2.78 -26.32 -25.20
C LEU A 9 2.49 -26.38 -23.68
N ARG A 10 2.55 -27.58 -23.08
CA ARG A 10 2.37 -27.73 -21.62
C ARG A 10 3.50 -27.06 -20.86
N ALA A 11 4.75 -27.26 -21.27
CA ALA A 11 5.91 -26.68 -20.60
C ALA A 11 5.89 -25.16 -20.66
N ASP A 12 5.51 -24.60 -21.81
CA ASP A 12 5.35 -23.15 -22.00
C ASP A 12 4.24 -22.56 -21.11
N ILE A 13 3.05 -23.20 -21.07
CA ILE A 13 1.96 -22.78 -20.18
C ILE A 13 2.39 -22.86 -18.71
N GLU A 14 3.09 -23.93 -18.32
CA GLU A 14 3.60 -24.08 -16.95
C GLU A 14 4.61 -22.99 -16.60
N GLY A 15 5.50 -22.63 -17.54
CA GLY A 15 6.43 -21.51 -17.39
C GLY A 15 5.71 -20.20 -17.16
N ARG A 16 4.77 -19.85 -18.05
CA ARG A 16 3.98 -18.60 -17.93
C ARG A 16 3.18 -18.52 -16.63
N LEU A 17 2.55 -19.62 -16.22
CA LEU A 17 1.83 -19.68 -14.95
C LEU A 17 2.76 -19.53 -13.74
N ARG A 18 3.96 -20.12 -13.80
CA ARG A 18 4.96 -19.98 -12.74
C ARG A 18 5.42 -18.54 -12.61
N GLU A 19 5.80 -17.89 -13.71
CA GLU A 19 6.22 -16.48 -13.72
C GLU A 19 5.12 -15.56 -13.19
N GLN A 20 3.87 -15.78 -13.60
CA GLN A 20 2.73 -15.02 -13.10
C GLN A 20 2.56 -15.18 -11.59
N LEU A 21 2.61 -16.43 -11.08
CA LEU A 21 2.45 -16.71 -9.66
C LEU A 21 3.61 -16.15 -8.83
N GLU A 22 4.84 -16.24 -9.34
CA GLU A 22 6.02 -15.66 -8.68
C GLU A 22 5.90 -14.13 -8.58
N ALA A 23 5.46 -13.46 -9.64
CA ALA A 23 5.18 -12.02 -9.62
C ALA A 23 4.05 -11.66 -8.65
N GLU A 24 2.96 -12.44 -8.60
CA GLU A 24 1.87 -12.24 -7.64
C GLU A 24 2.35 -12.39 -6.20
N ILE A 25 3.18 -13.40 -5.91
CA ILE A 25 3.75 -13.65 -4.58
C ILE A 25 4.68 -12.50 -4.17
N ASP A 26 5.57 -12.06 -5.06
CA ASP A 26 6.51 -10.96 -4.78
C ASP A 26 5.76 -9.64 -4.51
N ASN A 27 4.76 -9.32 -5.34
CA ASN A 27 3.92 -8.14 -5.14
C ASN A 27 3.17 -8.19 -3.81
N ALA A 28 2.58 -9.33 -3.47
CA ALA A 28 1.89 -9.50 -2.19
C ALA A 28 2.86 -9.38 -1.00
N PHE A 29 4.05 -9.96 -1.10
CA PHE A 29 5.09 -9.85 -0.08
C PHE A 29 5.51 -8.39 0.14
N ARG A 30 5.78 -7.66 -0.94
CA ARG A 30 6.15 -6.24 -0.91
C ARG A 30 5.05 -5.37 -0.31
N ALA A 31 3.80 -5.56 -0.72
CA ALA A 31 2.67 -4.84 -0.14
C ALA A 31 2.57 -5.06 1.38
N ASN A 32 2.67 -6.32 1.82
CA ASN A 32 2.64 -6.67 3.24
C ASN A 32 3.83 -6.10 4.02
N ALA A 33 5.01 -6.00 3.40
CA ALA A 33 6.18 -5.41 4.03
C ALA A 33 5.97 -3.92 4.31
N VAL A 34 5.42 -3.16 3.36
CA VAL A 34 5.10 -1.74 3.57
C VAL A 34 3.97 -1.58 4.58
N ASP A 35 2.93 -2.40 4.52
CA ASP A 35 1.82 -2.35 5.50
C ASP A 35 2.31 -2.60 6.92
N THR A 36 3.21 -3.56 7.09
CA THR A 36 3.85 -3.83 8.38
C THR A 36 4.70 -2.63 8.84
N LEU A 37 5.40 -1.96 7.92
CA LEU A 37 6.17 -0.75 8.22
C LEU A 37 5.25 0.42 8.64
N VAL A 38 4.11 0.60 7.97
CA VAL A 38 3.10 1.60 8.35
C VAL A 38 2.56 1.32 9.75
N GLN A 39 2.20 0.06 10.04
CA GLN A 39 1.73 -0.33 11.37
C GLN A 39 2.79 -0.08 12.45
N ALA A 40 4.05 -0.45 12.20
CA ALA A 40 5.15 -0.26 13.14
C ALA A 40 5.51 1.21 13.36
N SER A 41 5.31 2.07 12.35
CA SER A 41 5.57 3.50 12.45
C SER A 41 4.43 4.29 13.12
N GLY A 42 3.22 3.71 13.21
CA GLY A 42 2.05 4.37 13.79
C GLY A 42 1.54 5.57 12.99
N VAL A 43 1.93 5.68 11.71
CA VAL A 43 1.53 6.77 10.83
C VAL A 43 0.04 6.64 10.48
N SER A 44 -0.74 7.66 10.82
CA SER A 44 -2.17 7.75 10.52
C SER A 44 -2.46 9.09 9.84
N PRO A 45 -2.30 9.19 8.51
CA PRO A 45 -2.46 10.44 7.78
C PRO A 45 -3.94 10.85 7.74
N ALA A 46 -4.17 12.15 7.80
CA ALA A 46 -5.50 12.75 7.73
C ALA A 46 -5.43 14.16 7.14
N GLY A 47 -6.59 14.73 6.84
CA GLY A 47 -6.71 16.12 6.39
C GLY A 47 -6.42 16.30 4.89
N PRO A 48 -5.90 17.47 4.47
CA PRO A 48 -5.89 17.89 3.07
C PRO A 48 -5.19 16.92 2.10
N LEU A 49 -4.14 16.23 2.56
CA LEU A 49 -3.38 15.29 1.73
C LEU A 49 -4.22 14.06 1.39
N VAL A 50 -4.86 13.46 2.40
CA VAL A 50 -5.78 12.31 2.20
C VAL A 50 -6.98 12.73 1.36
N GLU A 51 -7.51 13.95 1.57
CA GLU A 51 -8.62 14.45 0.76
C GLU A 51 -8.22 14.63 -0.71
N SER A 52 -7.02 15.15 -1.00
CA SER A 52 -6.53 15.26 -2.39
C SER A 52 -6.43 13.89 -3.04
N ARG A 53 -5.75 12.94 -2.37
CA ARG A 53 -5.60 11.57 -2.86
C ARG A 53 -6.96 10.88 -3.04
N THR A 54 -7.93 11.15 -2.16
CA THR A 54 -9.31 10.63 -2.31
C THR A 54 -9.96 11.11 -3.61
N ARG A 55 -9.82 12.42 -3.94
CA ARG A 55 -10.38 12.98 -5.17
C ARG A 55 -9.69 12.42 -6.41
N GLU A 56 -8.37 12.22 -6.36
CA GLU A 56 -7.59 11.59 -7.43
C GLU A 56 -8.07 10.15 -7.69
N LEU A 57 -8.19 9.34 -6.62
CA LEU A 57 -8.68 7.97 -6.72
C LEU A 57 -10.11 7.90 -7.27
N LEU A 58 -11.02 8.76 -6.78
CA LEU A 58 -12.38 8.86 -7.32
C LEU A 58 -12.40 9.23 -8.80
N THR A 59 -11.61 10.23 -9.19
CA THR A 59 -11.54 10.69 -10.58
C THR A 59 -10.99 9.58 -11.49
N GLY A 60 -9.93 8.90 -11.06
CA GLY A 60 -9.37 7.75 -11.77
C GLY A 60 -10.37 6.61 -11.90
N PHE A 61 -11.10 6.31 -10.83
CA PHE A 61 -12.15 5.30 -10.80
C PHE A 61 -13.27 5.63 -11.80
N VAL A 62 -13.81 6.85 -11.79
CA VAL A 62 -14.85 7.28 -12.74
C VAL A 62 -14.37 7.17 -14.18
N ARG A 63 -13.18 7.69 -14.49
CA ARG A 63 -12.58 7.56 -15.83
C ARG A 63 -12.44 6.10 -16.26
N SER A 64 -12.12 5.21 -15.33
CA SER A 64 -12.03 3.77 -15.62
C SER A 64 -13.37 3.15 -15.97
N LEU A 65 -14.47 3.62 -15.37
CA LEU A 65 -15.83 3.17 -15.68
C LEU A 65 -16.26 3.70 -17.04
N GLU A 66 -16.00 4.98 -17.32
CA GLU A 66 -16.32 5.62 -18.60
C GLU A 66 -15.64 4.92 -19.78
N ARG A 67 -14.37 4.52 -19.63
CA ARG A 67 -13.66 3.73 -20.65
C ARG A 67 -14.32 2.38 -20.96
N ARG A 68 -15.09 1.83 -20.01
CA ARG A 68 -15.86 0.59 -20.15
C ARG A 68 -17.32 0.84 -20.56
N GLY A 69 -17.70 2.09 -20.82
CA GLY A 69 -19.07 2.49 -21.16
C GLY A 69 -20.04 2.43 -19.98
N ILE A 70 -19.55 2.44 -18.74
CA ILE A 70 -20.36 2.37 -17.52
C ILE A 70 -20.39 3.75 -16.87
N THR A 71 -21.58 4.26 -16.56
CA THR A 71 -21.70 5.52 -15.79
C THR A 71 -21.55 5.27 -14.30
N ALA A 72 -21.13 6.28 -13.54
CA ALA A 72 -21.00 6.19 -12.09
C ALA A 72 -22.35 5.81 -11.43
N GLU A 73 -23.46 6.37 -11.91
CA GLU A 73 -24.80 6.09 -11.41
C GLU A 73 -25.18 4.62 -11.64
N THR A 74 -24.88 4.10 -12.84
CA THR A 74 -25.14 2.70 -13.19
C THR A 74 -24.34 1.76 -12.28
N TYR A 75 -23.07 2.07 -12.05
CA TYR A 75 -22.22 1.31 -11.13
C TYR A 75 -22.79 1.29 -9.70
N LEU A 76 -23.21 2.45 -9.17
CA LEU A 76 -23.79 2.55 -7.83
C LEU A 76 -25.10 1.75 -7.74
N GLN A 77 -25.95 1.79 -8.76
CA GLN A 77 -27.18 1.00 -8.83
C GLN A 77 -26.91 -0.50 -8.85
N VAL A 78 -26.01 -0.97 -9.72
CA VAL A 78 -25.67 -2.39 -9.86
C VAL A 78 -25.01 -2.94 -8.58
N THR A 79 -24.15 -2.15 -7.95
CA THR A 79 -23.46 -2.55 -6.72
C THR A 79 -24.27 -2.33 -5.44
N GLY A 80 -25.41 -1.63 -5.53
CA GLY A 80 -26.23 -1.24 -4.39
C GLY A 80 -25.53 -0.31 -3.40
N ARG A 81 -24.49 0.41 -3.83
CA ARG A 81 -23.71 1.32 -2.99
C ARG A 81 -24.17 2.77 -3.17
N THR A 82 -24.01 3.59 -2.14
CA THR A 82 -24.20 5.04 -2.25
C THR A 82 -22.90 5.75 -2.65
N ALA A 83 -23.01 6.99 -3.12
CA ALA A 83 -21.84 7.82 -3.45
C ALA A 83 -20.97 8.09 -2.20
N GLU A 84 -21.59 8.24 -1.02
CA GLU A 84 -20.91 8.42 0.25
C GLU A 84 -20.12 7.18 0.64
N GLN A 85 -20.69 5.98 0.48
CA GLN A 85 -20.00 4.73 0.74
C GLN A 85 -18.79 4.53 -0.18
N LEU A 86 -18.94 4.87 -1.47
CA LEU A 86 -17.82 4.85 -2.41
C LEU A 86 -16.73 5.84 -1.99
N THR A 87 -17.12 7.06 -1.62
CA THR A 87 -16.18 8.10 -1.17
C THR A 87 -15.44 7.69 0.10
N GLN A 88 -16.13 7.09 1.07
CA GLN A 88 -15.52 6.56 2.29
C GLN A 88 -14.53 5.43 2.01
N ALA A 89 -14.87 4.52 1.09
CA ALA A 89 -13.94 3.46 0.67
C ALA A 89 -12.69 4.05 0.00
N MET A 90 -12.85 5.04 -0.87
CA MET A 90 -11.72 5.74 -1.51
C MET A 90 -10.91 6.55 -0.50
N ALA A 91 -11.53 7.12 0.52
CA ALA A 91 -10.83 7.84 1.58
C ALA A 91 -9.99 6.91 2.47
N ALA A 92 -10.50 5.71 2.77
CA ALA A 92 -9.74 4.69 3.49
C ALA A 92 -8.53 4.23 2.66
N GLU A 93 -8.73 3.97 1.37
CA GLU A 93 -7.64 3.62 0.44
C GLU A 93 -6.62 4.75 0.30
N ALA A 94 -7.08 6.00 0.19
CA ALA A 94 -6.23 7.18 0.13
C ALA A 94 -5.39 7.33 1.39
N ALA A 95 -5.98 7.14 2.57
CA ALA A 95 -5.25 7.19 3.84
C ALA A 95 -4.16 6.11 3.90
N GLN A 96 -4.45 4.88 3.47
CA GLN A 96 -3.46 3.82 3.38
C GLN A 96 -2.35 4.14 2.38
N SER A 97 -2.69 4.61 1.18
CA SER A 97 -1.72 5.01 0.16
C SER A 97 -0.79 6.10 0.66
N VAL A 98 -1.32 7.15 1.28
CA VAL A 98 -0.53 8.24 1.85
C VAL A 98 0.35 7.73 3.00
N ALA A 99 -0.15 6.83 3.83
CA ALA A 99 0.62 6.29 4.95
C ALA A 99 1.83 5.49 4.45
N ARG A 100 1.63 4.66 3.42
CA ARG A 100 2.68 3.89 2.75
C ARG A 100 3.74 4.78 2.13
N GLU A 101 3.31 5.82 1.42
CA GLU A 101 4.18 6.82 0.78
C GLU A 101 5.06 7.51 1.82
N LEU A 102 4.47 8.09 2.88
CA LEU A 102 5.20 8.73 3.98
C LEU A 102 6.15 7.77 4.71
N ALA A 103 5.76 6.51 4.89
CA ALA A 103 6.60 5.51 5.52
C ALA A 103 7.82 5.15 4.64
N LEU A 104 7.63 5.03 3.32
CA LEU A 104 8.70 4.77 2.37
C LEU A 104 9.62 5.98 2.20
N GLU A 105 9.09 7.21 2.17
CA GLU A 105 9.88 8.44 2.16
C GLU A 105 10.83 8.49 3.37
N ALA A 106 10.28 8.27 4.57
CA ALA A 106 11.05 8.24 5.80
C ALA A 106 12.08 7.10 5.81
N ALA A 107 11.75 5.95 5.22
CA ALA A 107 12.70 4.85 5.07
C ALA A 107 13.82 5.21 4.08
N ALA A 108 13.49 5.80 2.94
CA ALA A 108 14.45 6.23 1.93
C ALA A 108 15.43 7.26 2.49
N GLU A 109 14.96 8.21 3.30
CA GLU A 109 15.80 9.18 3.99
C GLU A 109 16.75 8.50 4.98
N ARG A 110 16.24 7.59 5.82
CA ARG A 110 17.05 6.86 6.81
C ARG A 110 18.08 5.93 6.19
N LEU A 111 17.74 5.33 5.06
CA LEU A 111 18.61 4.46 4.27
C LEU A 111 19.54 5.24 3.34
N GLN A 112 19.41 6.57 3.29
CA GLN A 112 20.20 7.46 2.44
C GLN A 112 20.13 7.07 0.96
N ILE A 113 18.93 6.75 0.49
CA ILE A 113 18.69 6.38 -0.90
C ILE A 113 18.60 7.66 -1.72
N GLU A 114 19.49 7.75 -2.70
CA GLU A 114 19.56 8.82 -3.69
C GLU A 114 19.44 8.21 -5.09
N VAL A 115 18.72 8.87 -5.97
CA VAL A 115 18.54 8.48 -7.37
C VAL A 115 19.20 9.54 -8.23
N SER A 116 20.14 9.12 -9.06
CA SER A 116 20.88 9.98 -9.97
C SER A 116 20.07 10.33 -11.22
N ASP A 117 20.41 11.44 -11.87
CA ASP A 117 19.83 11.82 -13.17
C ASP A 117 19.93 10.69 -14.19
N LYS A 118 21.05 9.97 -14.18
CA LYS A 118 21.29 8.84 -15.07
C LYS A 118 20.29 7.70 -14.84
N GLU A 119 19.91 7.42 -13.60
CA GLU A 119 18.90 6.39 -13.31
C GLU A 119 17.51 6.81 -13.80
N VAL A 120 17.16 8.09 -13.64
CA VAL A 120 15.93 8.65 -14.22
C VAL A 120 15.95 8.57 -15.74
N GLU A 121 17.04 8.99 -16.39
CA GLU A 121 17.19 8.91 -17.85
C GLU A 121 17.08 7.47 -18.36
N ASN A 122 17.71 6.51 -17.67
CA ASN A 122 17.65 5.11 -18.06
C ASN A 122 16.22 4.56 -18.00
N LEU A 123 15.46 4.89 -16.95
CA LEU A 123 14.04 4.51 -16.85
C LEU A 123 13.24 5.05 -18.02
N VAL A 124 13.47 6.33 -18.38
CA VAL A 124 12.76 6.97 -19.50
C VAL A 124 13.14 6.31 -20.82
N ARG A 125 14.42 5.96 -21.03
CA ARG A 125 14.87 5.24 -22.23
C ARG A 125 14.23 3.87 -22.37
N GLU A 126 14.21 3.09 -21.30
CA GLU A 126 13.55 1.77 -21.28
C GLU A 126 12.07 1.88 -21.66
N GLN A 127 11.35 2.83 -21.07
CA GLN A 127 9.93 3.05 -21.38
C GLN A 127 9.69 3.55 -22.81
N ALA A 128 10.59 4.41 -23.33
CA ALA A 128 10.49 4.90 -24.69
C ALA A 128 10.78 3.79 -25.73
N GLU A 129 11.74 2.90 -25.44
CA GLU A 129 12.03 1.72 -26.27
C GLU A 129 10.81 0.78 -26.36
N ASP A 130 10.12 0.53 -25.23
CA ASP A 130 8.90 -0.28 -25.20
C ASP A 130 7.72 0.36 -25.96
N ALA A 131 7.68 1.70 -26.02
CA ALA A 131 6.63 2.47 -26.67
C ALA A 131 6.94 2.86 -28.14
N ASP A 132 8.13 2.54 -28.65
CA ASP A 132 8.65 3.00 -29.95
C ASP A 132 8.65 4.54 -30.07
N GLU A 133 8.99 5.24 -28.99
CA GLU A 133 9.06 6.69 -28.86
C GLU A 133 10.52 7.21 -28.83
N ASP A 134 10.74 8.49 -29.18
CA ASP A 134 12.07 9.09 -29.09
C ASP A 134 12.43 9.44 -27.63
N ALA A 135 13.35 8.65 -27.07
CA ALA A 135 13.76 8.80 -25.69
C ALA A 135 14.45 10.15 -25.39
N ASP A 136 15.23 10.70 -26.34
CA ASP A 136 15.97 11.94 -26.11
C ASP A 136 15.01 13.14 -26.06
N GLU A 137 13.99 13.14 -26.93
CA GLU A 137 12.92 14.14 -26.90
C GLU A 137 12.12 14.08 -25.58
N LEU A 138 11.76 12.87 -25.14
CA LEU A 138 10.99 12.67 -23.90
C LEU A 138 11.78 13.09 -22.65
N ILE A 139 13.07 12.72 -22.57
CA ILE A 139 13.98 13.19 -21.51
C ILE A 139 14.01 14.72 -21.51
N GLN A 140 14.19 15.35 -22.67
CA GLN A 140 14.25 16.80 -22.74
C GLN A 140 12.96 17.46 -22.24
N GLU A 141 11.79 16.93 -22.59
CA GLU A 141 10.49 17.42 -22.11
C GLU A 141 10.35 17.31 -20.58
N LEU A 142 10.69 16.15 -20.00
CA LEU A 142 10.59 15.90 -18.57
C LEU A 142 11.49 16.83 -17.75
N TRP A 143 12.68 17.18 -18.27
CA TRP A 143 13.57 18.15 -17.64
C TRP A 143 13.07 19.58 -17.76
N GLN A 144 12.53 19.98 -18.92
CA GLN A 144 11.98 21.32 -19.12
C GLN A 144 10.75 21.59 -18.24
N THR A 145 9.91 20.57 -18.04
CA THR A 145 8.67 20.67 -17.24
C THR A 145 8.91 20.46 -15.75
N GLY A 146 10.08 19.96 -15.35
CA GLY A 146 10.39 19.58 -13.97
C GLY A 146 9.83 18.22 -13.53
N ARG A 147 9.10 17.51 -14.41
CA ARG A 147 8.44 16.22 -14.10
C ARG A 147 9.42 15.06 -13.85
N HIS A 148 10.68 15.22 -14.23
CA HIS A 148 11.75 14.28 -13.89
C HIS A 148 11.97 14.14 -12.37
N GLU A 149 11.63 15.17 -11.57
CA GLU A 149 11.68 15.09 -10.10
C GLU A 149 10.65 14.12 -9.54
N ASP A 150 9.43 14.11 -10.09
CA ASP A 150 8.38 13.16 -9.69
C ASP A 150 8.83 11.72 -9.98
N LEU A 151 9.43 11.50 -11.17
CA LEU A 151 10.01 10.20 -11.53
C LEU A 151 11.17 9.79 -10.62
N ARG A 152 11.99 10.76 -10.21
CA ARG A 152 13.11 10.51 -9.29
C ARG A 152 12.59 10.06 -7.93
N GLU A 153 11.56 10.73 -7.41
CA GLU A 153 10.95 10.33 -6.14
C GLU A 153 10.29 8.95 -6.24
N ASP A 154 9.56 8.67 -7.33
CA ASP A 154 9.00 7.33 -7.57
C ASP A 154 10.08 6.23 -7.57
N LEU A 155 11.21 6.46 -8.25
CA LEU A 155 12.35 5.54 -8.25
C LEU A 155 12.95 5.37 -6.86
N ARG A 156 13.05 6.46 -6.10
CA ARG A 156 13.60 6.45 -4.75
C ARG A 156 12.72 5.65 -3.79
N LEU A 157 11.40 5.79 -3.86
CA LEU A 157 10.46 5.02 -3.05
C LEU A 157 10.46 3.53 -3.45
N ARG A 158 10.58 3.22 -4.75
CA ARG A 158 10.75 1.83 -5.21
C ARG A 158 12.04 1.21 -4.67
N ALA A 159 13.16 1.92 -4.76
CA ALA A 159 14.44 1.46 -4.23
C ALA A 159 14.39 1.27 -2.70
N ALA A 160 13.66 2.11 -1.98
CA ALA A 160 13.43 1.93 -0.54
C ALA A 160 12.65 0.64 -0.25
N LEU A 161 11.58 0.38 -1.00
CA LEU A 161 10.81 -0.85 -0.90
C LEU A 161 11.66 -2.08 -1.25
N ASP A 162 12.46 -2.03 -2.32
CA ASP A 162 13.40 -3.09 -2.69
C ASP A 162 14.37 -3.39 -1.55
N ARG A 163 14.91 -2.34 -0.94
CA ARG A 163 15.85 -2.49 0.18
C ARG A 163 15.19 -3.10 1.40
N ILE A 164 13.97 -2.67 1.74
CA ILE A 164 13.19 -3.24 2.84
C ILE A 164 12.87 -4.70 2.56
N ALA A 165 12.36 -5.02 1.36
CA ALA A 165 11.98 -6.38 0.97
C ALA A 165 13.17 -7.35 1.03
N ALA A 166 14.38 -6.89 0.68
CA ALA A 166 15.60 -7.68 0.76
C ALA A 166 16.06 -7.96 2.21
N GLU A 167 15.72 -7.10 3.17
CA GLU A 167 16.12 -7.22 4.58
C GLU A 167 15.06 -7.91 5.45
N VAL A 168 13.80 -7.90 5.03
CA VAL A 168 12.68 -8.53 5.76
C VAL A 168 12.66 -10.03 5.54
N LYS A 169 12.50 -10.79 6.63
CA LYS A 169 12.36 -12.25 6.57
C LYS A 169 10.97 -12.64 6.05
N PRO A 170 10.85 -13.33 4.90
CA PRO A 170 9.57 -13.84 4.43
C PRO A 170 9.05 -14.93 5.37
N ILE A 171 7.73 -14.95 5.57
CA ILE A 171 7.02 -15.99 6.32
C ILE A 171 6.00 -16.67 5.41
N PRO A 172 5.74 -17.99 5.59
CA PRO A 172 4.66 -18.65 4.86
C PRO A 172 3.31 -17.99 5.13
N VAL A 173 2.45 -17.96 4.11
CA VAL A 173 1.11 -17.35 4.20
C VAL A 173 0.31 -17.91 5.38
N GLN A 174 0.35 -19.23 5.60
CA GLN A 174 -0.35 -19.87 6.71
C GLN A 174 0.15 -19.39 8.09
N LEU A 175 1.43 -19.04 8.19
CA LEU A 175 2.01 -18.49 9.41
C LEU A 175 1.62 -17.03 9.60
N ALA A 176 1.52 -16.26 8.51
CA ALA A 176 1.03 -14.88 8.54
C ALA A 176 -0.43 -14.83 9.03
N GLU A 177 -1.31 -15.64 8.44
CA GLU A 177 -2.71 -15.78 8.85
C GLU A 177 -2.84 -16.21 10.32
N ALA A 178 -2.02 -17.18 10.75
CA ALA A 178 -2.01 -17.61 12.14
C ALA A 178 -1.56 -16.49 13.10
N ARG A 179 -0.56 -15.69 12.72
CA ARG A 179 -0.09 -14.55 13.53
C ARG A 179 -1.17 -13.48 13.65
N GLU A 180 -1.85 -13.14 12.56
CA GLU A 180 -2.95 -12.16 12.56
C GLU A 180 -4.17 -12.65 13.37
N ALA A 181 -4.49 -13.94 13.31
CA ALA A 181 -5.56 -14.51 14.13
C ALA A 181 -5.25 -14.48 15.64
N ILE A 182 -3.98 -14.51 16.02
CA ILE A 182 -3.52 -14.43 17.42
C ILE A 182 -3.43 -12.96 17.87
N TRP A 183 -2.94 -12.08 16.99
CA TRP A 183 -2.70 -10.65 17.24
C TRP A 183 -3.83 -9.78 16.65
N THR A 184 -4.85 -9.48 17.46
CA THR A 184 -5.83 -8.43 17.16
C THR A 184 -5.49 -7.14 17.93
N PRO A 185 -5.39 -5.97 17.27
CA PRO A 185 -5.07 -4.68 17.91
C PRO A 185 -6.03 -4.28 19.05
N ASP A 186 -7.24 -4.83 19.10
CA ASP A 186 -8.22 -4.56 20.16
C ASP A 186 -7.77 -5.04 21.56
N LYS A 187 -6.75 -5.90 21.66
CA LYS A 187 -6.23 -6.40 22.94
C LYS A 187 -5.22 -5.47 23.62
N GLU A 188 -4.89 -4.32 23.04
CA GLU A 188 -3.97 -3.31 23.61
C GLU A 188 -4.66 -2.07 24.20
N LYS A 189 -5.99 -2.07 24.39
CA LYS A 189 -6.58 -1.16 25.38
C LYS A 189 -6.28 -1.72 26.76
N PRO A 190 -5.62 -0.99 27.67
CA PRO A 190 -5.42 -1.49 29.03
C PRO A 190 -6.81 -1.67 29.67
N GLU A 191 -7.23 -2.92 29.81
CA GLU A 191 -8.38 -3.29 30.61
C GLU A 191 -8.11 -2.86 32.05
N GLY A 192 -8.78 -1.78 32.45
CA GLY A 192 -9.14 -1.50 33.83
C GLY A 192 -7.98 -1.17 34.77
N GLU A 193 -8.00 0.06 35.29
CA GLU A 193 -7.51 0.32 36.64
C GLU A 193 -7.98 -0.80 37.58
N THR A 194 -7.08 -1.70 37.94
CA THR A 194 -7.34 -2.71 38.95
C THR A 194 -7.49 -1.95 40.26
N LYS A 195 -8.73 -1.65 40.64
CA LYS A 195 -9.08 -1.29 42.01
C LYS A 195 -8.52 -2.37 42.91
N LEU A 196 -7.38 -2.06 43.54
CA LEU A 196 -6.76 -2.81 44.61
C LEU A 196 -7.78 -2.96 45.74
N TRP A 197 -8.49 -4.09 45.75
CA TRP A 197 -9.28 -4.53 46.88
C TRP A 197 -8.34 -4.95 48.00
N THR A 198 -8.23 -4.13 49.04
CA THR A 198 -7.56 -4.51 50.30
C THR A 198 -8.62 -4.86 51.34
N PRO A 199 -8.72 -6.12 51.80
CA PRO A 199 -9.65 -6.48 52.85
C PRO A 199 -9.01 -6.12 54.20
N GLY A 200 -9.40 -4.98 54.78
CA GLY A 200 -8.89 -4.61 56.11
C GLY A 200 -9.06 -3.15 56.49
N SER A 201 -10.29 -2.64 56.53
CA SER A 201 -10.62 -1.42 57.29
C SER A 201 -12.05 -1.54 57.79
N GLN A 202 -12.17 -1.86 59.08
CA GLN A 202 -13.45 -1.90 59.79
C GLN A 202 -14.15 -0.54 59.71
N PRO A 203 -15.48 -0.47 59.49
CA PRO A 203 -16.23 0.72 59.86
C PRO A 203 -16.35 0.73 61.38
N SER A 204 -15.64 1.65 62.04
CA SER A 204 -15.91 2.01 63.43
C SER A 204 -17.36 2.49 63.53
N GLY A 205 -18.16 1.75 64.27
CA GLY A 205 -19.52 2.13 64.59
C GLY A 205 -19.53 3.30 65.56
N THR A 206 -20.27 4.34 65.21
CA THR A 206 -20.88 5.25 66.18
C THR A 206 -22.35 5.38 65.81
N LYS A 207 -23.19 4.59 66.49
CA LYS A 207 -24.58 4.95 66.73
C LYS A 207 -24.64 5.72 68.04
N GLU A 208 -24.98 6.97 67.88
CA GLU A 208 -25.55 7.93 68.83
C GLU A 208 -26.61 7.28 69.74
N THR A 209 -26.59 7.55 71.04
CA THR A 209 -27.79 7.69 71.91
C THR A 209 -27.44 8.33 73.26
N ALA A 210 -28.31 9.27 73.66
CA ALA A 210 -28.45 10.02 74.92
C ALA A 210 -27.60 11.29 75.10
#